data_AF-A0A5E4UN06-F1
#
_entry.id   AF-A0A5E4UN06-F1
#
_cell.length_a   1.000
_cell.length_b   1.000
_cell.length_c   1.000
_cell.angle_alpha   90.00
_cell.angle_beta   90.00
_cell.angle_gamma   90.00
#
_symmetry.space_group_name_H-M   'P 1'
#
loop_
_entity.id
_entity.type
_entity.pdbx_description
1 polymer ?
#
loop_
_entity_poly.entity_id
_entity_poly.type
_entity_poly.pdbx_seq_one_letter_code
_entity_poly.pdbx_strand_id
1 'polypeptide(L)'
;MSTSIERESLPAVSRHVGLFLLGALWASALVVVVGLTLAAWTSRAAAAAPAGTPPAIKAPSGIGRHATPAELSAWDIDVRPDFKGLPKGQGSVADGQKLFDARCASCHGTFGESNEVFNPLVGGTTPEDIKTGHVASLRANNQPVRTTLMKVDTVSTLWDYIRRAMPWNAPRSLTPDEVYAVTAYILNLGEIVPSDFVLSDKNIADVQKRMPNRNGMTRAHGMWRVGDKPDTHNKACMQDCPEAGIVTSALPAYARDAHGDLAAQNRVIGPVRGVDTKLPPLSGTAAQNASVRKTAALATLGMASPDAPAQTAAATSSAATLADKNGCLACHGVTDKKIGPAFSEVAAKYHGQSDATEKLVAKIRAGGAGNWGSMPMPPQSQVAEADVHTMVDWILRGAH
;
A
#
# COMPACT_ATOMS: atom_id res chain seq x y z
N MET A 1 37.95 9.05 43.21
CA MET A 1 38.58 9.86 42.14
C MET A 1 37.64 9.76 40.95
N SER A 2 36.63 10.64 40.83
CA SER A 2 36.67 11.94 40.12
C SER A 2 37.42 11.84 38.79
N THR A 3 36.81 12.14 37.64
CA THR A 3 36.25 13.46 37.32
C THR A 3 35.06 13.45 36.37
N SER A 4 34.21 14.45 36.60
CA SER A 4 33.03 14.89 35.87
C SER A 4 33.36 15.53 34.51
N ILE A 5 32.42 15.49 33.56
CA ILE A 5 32.33 16.43 32.43
C ILE A 5 31.05 17.23 32.60
N GLU A 6 31.20 18.55 32.67
CA GLU A 6 30.20 19.57 32.92
C GLU A 6 29.13 19.64 31.81
N ARG A 7 27.87 19.82 32.23
CA ARG A 7 26.78 20.32 31.37
C ARG A 7 26.64 21.81 31.63
N GLU A 8 26.93 22.63 30.62
CA GLU A 8 26.59 24.05 30.64
C GLU A 8 25.07 24.25 30.55
N SER A 9 24.58 25.04 31.49
CA SER A 9 23.21 25.52 31.64
C SER A 9 22.95 26.76 30.77
N LEU A 10 21.85 26.77 30.02
CA LEU A 10 21.26 28.00 29.45
C LEU A 10 20.02 28.40 30.28
N PRO A 11 19.77 29.71 30.49
CA PRO A 11 18.91 30.19 31.56
C PRO A 11 17.41 30.20 31.21
N ALA A 12 16.62 29.99 32.26
CA ALA A 12 15.17 30.06 32.29
C ALA A 12 14.66 31.48 32.03
N VAL A 13 13.69 31.63 31.13
CA VAL A 13 12.90 32.86 30.99
C VAL A 13 11.70 32.76 31.93
N SER A 14 11.69 33.68 32.88
CA SER A 14 10.76 33.81 34.00
C SER A 14 9.35 34.22 33.58
N ARG A 15 8.35 33.50 34.12
CA ARG A 15 6.94 33.88 34.15
C ARG A 15 6.76 35.19 34.93
N HIS A 16 6.17 36.20 34.29
CA HIS A 16 5.62 37.36 35.01
C HIS A 16 4.11 37.22 35.12
N VAL A 17 3.68 36.93 36.36
CA VAL A 17 2.33 37.14 36.87
C VAL A 17 2.22 38.63 37.21
N GLY A 18 1.25 39.32 36.61
CA GLY A 18 0.94 40.71 36.89
C GLY A 18 -0.56 40.89 37.07
N LEU A 19 -1.00 40.80 38.33
CA LEU A 19 -2.35 41.08 38.80
C LEU A 19 -2.44 42.60 39.05
N PHE A 20 -3.34 43.31 38.36
CA PHE A 20 -3.77 44.65 38.78
C PHE A 20 -5.29 44.80 38.57
N LEU A 21 -5.98 44.89 39.70
CA LEU A 21 -7.31 45.45 39.88
C LEU A 21 -7.32 46.94 39.48
N LEU A 22 -8.41 47.43 38.90
CA LEU A 22 -9.09 48.69 39.26
C LEU A 22 -10.24 49.02 38.31
N GLY A 23 -11.41 49.31 38.88
CA GLY A 23 -12.29 50.38 38.39
C GLY A 23 -13.40 50.01 37.42
N ALA A 24 -14.52 49.51 37.96
CA ALA A 24 -15.83 49.90 37.45
C ALA A 24 -15.99 51.42 37.55
N LEU A 25 -16.67 52.08 36.59
CA LEU A 25 -17.54 53.26 36.80
C LEU A 25 -18.09 53.85 35.47
N TRP A 26 -19.44 54.03 35.43
CA TRP A 26 -20.29 54.95 34.62
C TRP A 26 -20.65 54.49 33.18
N ALA A 27 -21.87 54.03 32.86
CA ALA A 27 -23.22 54.62 32.93
C ALA A 27 -23.51 55.75 31.93
N SER A 28 -24.53 55.49 31.09
CA SER A 28 -25.50 56.44 30.49
C SER A 28 -25.24 57.01 29.09
N ALA A 29 -25.95 56.46 28.09
CA ALA A 29 -26.62 57.14 26.97
C ALA A 29 -27.12 56.06 25.99
N LEU A 30 -28.32 56.01 25.44
CA LEU A 30 -29.53 56.84 25.52
C LEU A 30 -30.66 55.93 24.98
N VAL A 31 -31.79 55.89 25.67
CA VAL A 31 -33.03 55.27 25.19
C VAL A 31 -33.70 56.25 24.23
N VAL A 32 -33.95 55.90 22.95
CA VAL A 32 -35.20 56.24 22.22
C VAL A 32 -35.39 55.24 21.05
N VAL A 33 -36.65 54.87 20.83
CA VAL A 33 -37.26 54.13 19.70
C VAL A 33 -37.60 52.66 20.01
N VAL A 34 -38.61 52.50 20.87
CA VAL A 34 -39.54 51.37 20.82
C VAL A 34 -40.77 51.86 20.04
N GLY A 35 -41.09 51.21 18.94
CA GLY A 35 -42.36 51.41 18.24
C GLY A 35 -42.30 51.01 16.77
N LEU A 36 -43.04 49.94 16.43
CA LEU A 36 -43.33 49.43 15.09
C LEU A 36 -42.24 48.60 14.40
N THR A 37 -42.34 47.27 14.56
CA THR A 37 -42.47 46.30 13.44
C THR A 37 -42.59 44.87 13.98
N LEU A 38 -43.79 44.50 14.44
CA LEU A 38 -44.23 43.11 14.35
C LEU A 38 -44.65 42.87 12.89
N ALA A 39 -43.73 42.40 12.06
CA ALA A 39 -44.06 41.85 10.75
C ALA A 39 -42.96 40.90 10.25
N ALA A 40 -43.36 39.63 10.06
CA ALA A 40 -42.76 38.65 9.15
C ALA A 40 -41.31 38.21 9.40
N TRP A 41 -41.10 37.38 10.42
CA TRP A 41 -40.11 36.31 10.31
C TRP A 41 -40.72 35.15 9.51
N THR A 42 -40.78 35.31 8.19
CA THR A 42 -41.01 34.16 7.30
C THR A 42 -39.69 33.44 7.12
N SER A 43 -39.67 32.18 7.54
CA SER A 43 -38.64 31.18 7.29
C SER A 43 -38.20 31.22 5.83
N ARG A 44 -37.01 31.77 5.56
CA ARG A 44 -36.38 31.61 4.24
C ARG A 44 -35.82 30.20 4.20
N ALA A 45 -36.67 29.23 3.84
CA ALA A 45 -36.22 27.93 3.42
C ALA A 45 -35.23 28.16 2.27
N ALA A 46 -33.96 27.83 2.49
CA ALA A 46 -32.97 27.80 1.42
C ALA A 46 -33.43 26.73 0.42
N ALA A 47 -34.09 27.17 -0.65
CA ALA A 47 -34.34 26.32 -1.79
C ALA A 47 -32.97 25.86 -2.31
N ALA A 48 -32.69 24.57 -2.15
CA ALA A 48 -31.56 23.94 -2.81
C ALA A 48 -31.72 24.20 -4.32
N ALA A 49 -30.81 24.98 -4.90
CA ALA A 49 -30.74 25.13 -6.34
C ALA A 49 -30.62 23.72 -6.94
N PRO A 50 -31.36 23.40 -8.02
CA PRO A 50 -31.17 22.12 -8.70
C PRO A 50 -29.69 22.02 -9.08
N ALA A 51 -29.06 20.91 -8.70
CA ALA A 51 -27.70 20.61 -9.10
C ALA A 51 -27.66 20.63 -10.64
N GLY A 52 -27.13 21.71 -11.21
CA GLY A 52 -26.94 21.81 -12.65
C GLY A 52 -26.06 20.66 -13.10
N THR A 53 -26.47 19.98 -14.17
CA THR A 53 -25.65 18.98 -14.85
C THR A 53 -24.28 19.61 -15.13
N PRO A 54 -23.17 19.04 -14.63
CA PRO A 54 -21.85 19.59 -14.94
C PRO A 54 -21.67 19.62 -16.46
N PRO A 55 -21.04 20.68 -17.01
CA PRO A 55 -20.85 20.79 -18.45
C PRO A 55 -20.08 19.56 -18.94
N ALA A 56 -20.62 18.89 -19.95
CA ALA A 56 -19.98 17.75 -20.57
C ALA A 56 -18.62 18.21 -21.13
N ILE A 57 -17.53 17.72 -20.55
CA ILE A 57 -16.20 17.90 -21.13
C ILE A 57 -16.20 17.13 -22.44
N LYS A 58 -16.30 17.86 -23.55
CA LYS A 58 -16.26 17.26 -24.89
C LYS A 58 -14.83 16.78 -25.10
N ALA A 59 -14.66 15.46 -25.30
CA ALA A 59 -13.35 14.92 -25.63
C ALA A 59 -12.79 15.66 -26.87
N PRO A 60 -11.47 15.87 -26.96
CA PRO A 60 -10.85 16.44 -28.15
C PRO A 60 -11.37 15.73 -29.40
N SER A 61 -11.70 16.50 -30.44
CA SER A 61 -12.27 15.96 -31.67
C SER A 61 -11.41 14.80 -32.21
N GLY A 62 -11.99 13.62 -32.38
CA GLY A 62 -11.32 12.43 -32.88
C GLY A 62 -10.72 11.49 -31.82
N ILE A 63 -10.84 11.79 -30.52
CA ILE A 63 -10.37 10.91 -29.44
C ILE A 63 -11.55 10.39 -28.61
N GLY A 64 -11.80 9.09 -28.70
CA GLY A 64 -12.77 8.37 -27.86
C GLY A 64 -14.25 8.62 -28.20
N ARG A 65 -15.13 8.07 -27.35
CA ARG A 65 -16.59 8.28 -27.38
C ARG A 65 -17.12 8.47 -25.97
N HIS A 66 -18.36 8.95 -25.84
CA HIS A 66 -19.04 8.95 -24.55
C HIS A 66 -19.18 7.52 -24.01
N ALA A 67 -18.94 7.36 -22.70
CA ALA A 67 -19.24 6.13 -21.99
C ALA A 67 -20.76 5.93 -21.92
N THR A 68 -21.20 4.71 -22.18
CA THR A 68 -22.61 4.34 -22.04
C THR A 68 -22.98 4.19 -20.56
N PRO A 69 -24.26 4.34 -20.20
CA PRO A 69 -24.71 4.10 -18.83
C PRO A 69 -24.38 2.69 -18.31
N ALA A 70 -24.41 1.69 -19.19
CA ALA A 70 -24.05 0.31 -18.85
C ALA A 70 -22.54 0.17 -18.50
N GLU A 71 -21.67 0.85 -19.25
CA GLU A 71 -20.23 0.88 -18.94
C GLU A 71 -19.96 1.58 -17.62
N LEU A 72 -20.62 2.73 -17.38
CA LEU A 72 -20.49 3.43 -16.10
C LEU A 72 -20.96 2.52 -14.95
N SER A 73 -22.14 1.91 -15.06
CA SER A 73 -22.66 1.00 -14.01
C SER A 73 -21.77 -0.22 -13.76
N ALA A 74 -21.02 -0.69 -14.76
CA ALA A 74 -20.14 -1.85 -14.63
C ALA A 74 -18.78 -1.51 -14.00
N TRP A 75 -18.34 -0.25 -14.05
CA TRP A 75 -17.01 0.18 -13.61
C TRP A 75 -17.03 1.10 -12.39
N ASP A 76 -18.02 1.98 -12.30
CA ASP A 76 -18.27 2.91 -11.20
C ASP A 76 -19.04 2.19 -10.08
N ILE A 77 -18.30 1.37 -9.34
CA ILE A 77 -18.80 0.67 -8.15
C ILE A 77 -18.24 1.27 -6.85
N ASP A 78 -17.65 2.47 -6.94
CA ASP A 78 -16.95 3.14 -5.84
C ASP A 78 -17.91 3.48 -4.70
N VAL A 79 -17.51 3.11 -3.48
CA VAL A 79 -18.17 3.58 -2.25
C VAL A 79 -17.28 4.57 -1.53
N ARG A 80 -17.70 5.84 -1.59
CA ARG A 80 -16.97 6.95 -0.97
C ARG A 80 -17.18 6.98 0.56
N PRO A 81 -16.34 7.73 1.31
CA PRO A 81 -16.52 7.95 2.75
C PRO A 81 -17.85 8.56 3.18
N ASP A 82 -18.54 9.25 2.26
CA ASP A 82 -19.90 9.77 2.46
C ASP A 82 -21.01 8.79 2.03
N PHE A 83 -20.64 7.53 1.76
CA PHE A 83 -21.51 6.43 1.33
C PHE A 83 -22.26 6.66 0.00
N LYS A 84 -21.88 7.67 -0.78
CA LYS A 84 -22.36 7.73 -2.17
C LYS A 84 -21.80 6.53 -2.94
N GLY A 85 -22.69 5.88 -3.69
CA GLY A 85 -22.37 4.65 -4.44
C GLY A 85 -22.64 3.36 -3.66
N LEU A 86 -22.98 3.45 -2.37
CA LEU A 86 -23.30 2.30 -1.55
C LEU A 86 -24.60 1.61 -2.02
N PRO A 87 -24.55 0.34 -2.46
CA PRO A 87 -25.76 -0.42 -2.80
C PRO A 87 -26.58 -0.75 -1.55
N LYS A 88 -27.90 -0.89 -1.70
CA LYS A 88 -28.76 -1.37 -0.62
C LYS A 88 -28.42 -2.82 -0.28
N GLY A 89 -28.47 -3.16 1.00
CA GLY A 89 -28.20 -4.51 1.46
C GLY A 89 -27.93 -4.58 2.95
N GLN A 90 -27.78 -5.80 3.44
CA GLN A 90 -27.43 -6.08 4.83
C GLN A 90 -26.74 -7.44 5.00
N GLY A 91 -25.99 -7.60 6.09
CA GLY A 91 -25.33 -8.85 6.42
C GLY A 91 -25.02 -8.94 7.91
N SER A 92 -25.26 -10.12 8.49
CA SER A 92 -24.97 -10.38 9.90
C SER A 92 -23.51 -10.76 10.12
N VAL A 93 -22.99 -10.55 11.32
CA VAL A 93 -21.67 -11.04 11.73
C VAL A 93 -21.58 -12.57 11.58
N ALA A 94 -22.65 -13.29 11.94
CA ALA A 94 -22.69 -14.76 11.88
C ALA A 94 -22.61 -15.30 10.45
N ASP A 95 -23.29 -14.66 9.49
CA ASP A 95 -23.18 -15.02 8.07
C ASP A 95 -21.81 -14.61 7.50
N GLY A 96 -21.29 -13.48 7.99
CA GLY A 96 -19.95 -13.00 7.66
C GLY A 96 -18.86 -13.97 8.04
N GLN A 97 -18.95 -14.57 9.24
CA GLN A 97 -18.01 -15.60 9.70
C GLN A 97 -18.00 -16.81 8.76
N LYS A 98 -19.17 -17.38 8.46
CA LYS A 98 -19.28 -18.54 7.56
C LYS A 98 -18.65 -18.26 6.20
N LEU A 99 -18.91 -17.08 5.66
CA LEU A 99 -18.37 -16.66 4.37
C LEU A 99 -16.86 -16.41 4.43
N PHE A 100 -16.37 -15.80 5.51
CA PHE A 100 -14.95 -15.55 5.75
C PHE A 100 -14.17 -16.86 5.87
N ASP A 101 -14.68 -17.83 6.62
CA ASP A 101 -14.07 -19.17 6.73
C ASP A 101 -13.97 -19.86 5.37
N ALA A 102 -15.03 -19.75 4.55
CA ALA A 102 -15.09 -20.39 3.24
C ALA A 102 -14.23 -19.71 2.16
N ARG A 103 -14.04 -18.39 2.23
CA ARG A 103 -13.48 -17.60 1.11
C ARG A 103 -12.24 -16.77 1.46
N CYS A 104 -11.96 -16.53 2.73
CA CYS A 104 -10.94 -15.56 3.18
C CYS A 104 -9.89 -16.19 4.10
N ALA A 105 -10.28 -17.12 4.98
CA ALA A 105 -9.44 -17.60 6.07
C ALA A 105 -8.16 -18.32 5.64
N SER A 106 -8.14 -18.94 4.44
CA SER A 106 -6.92 -19.55 3.88
C SER A 106 -5.73 -18.58 3.75
N CYS A 107 -6.03 -17.29 3.55
CA CYS A 107 -5.03 -16.22 3.47
C CYS A 107 -4.99 -15.37 4.75
N HIS A 108 -6.14 -15.08 5.35
CA HIS A 108 -6.25 -14.10 6.43
C HIS A 108 -6.29 -14.69 7.85
N GLY A 109 -6.19 -16.01 8.01
CA GLY A 109 -6.46 -16.68 9.29
C GLY A 109 -7.95 -16.69 9.60
N THR A 110 -8.38 -17.43 10.63
CA THR A 110 -9.82 -17.52 10.97
C THR A 110 -10.29 -16.26 11.71
N PHE A 111 -9.40 -15.60 12.44
CA PHE A 111 -9.66 -14.42 13.25
C PHE A 111 -9.00 -13.15 12.67
N GLY A 112 -8.61 -13.16 11.39
CA GLY A 112 -7.92 -12.03 10.76
C GLY A 112 -6.47 -11.84 11.22
N GLU A 113 -5.88 -12.84 11.89
CA GLU A 113 -4.52 -12.87 12.44
C GLU A 113 -3.44 -13.10 11.37
N SER A 114 -3.85 -13.33 10.13
CA SER A 114 -3.01 -13.67 8.99
C SER A 114 -2.45 -15.10 8.98
N ASN A 115 -1.83 -15.46 7.86
CA ASN A 115 -0.87 -16.54 7.75
C ASN A 115 0.58 -15.99 7.77
N GLU A 116 1.58 -16.85 7.59
CA GLU A 116 3.01 -16.48 7.59
C GLU A 116 3.40 -15.42 6.52
N VAL A 117 2.54 -15.15 5.53
CA VAL A 117 2.85 -14.30 4.36
C VAL A 117 2.11 -12.96 4.38
N PHE A 118 0.83 -12.95 4.74
CA PHE A 118 0.04 -11.72 4.71
C PHE A 118 0.21 -10.91 6.00
N ASN A 119 -0.21 -9.64 6.00
CA ASN A 119 -0.33 -8.88 7.23
C ASN A 119 -1.69 -9.15 7.90
N PRO A 120 -1.75 -9.18 9.24
CA PRO A 120 -3.00 -9.30 9.98
C PRO A 120 -3.99 -8.19 9.62
N LEU A 121 -5.25 -8.57 9.43
CA LEU A 121 -6.35 -7.65 9.22
C LEU A 121 -6.77 -6.97 10.52
N VAL A 122 -6.73 -7.73 11.62
CA VAL A 122 -7.29 -7.37 12.92
C VAL A 122 -6.23 -7.48 14.02
N GLY A 123 -6.35 -6.64 15.04
CA GLY A 123 -5.45 -6.58 16.19
C GLY A 123 -4.78 -5.21 16.33
N GLY A 124 -4.20 -4.95 17.50
CA GLY A 124 -3.47 -3.72 17.78
C GLY A 124 -4.32 -2.46 17.99
N THR A 125 -5.64 -2.60 18.10
CA THR A 125 -6.62 -1.56 18.44
C THR A 125 -7.27 -1.86 19.78
N THR A 126 -7.72 -0.82 20.49
CA THR A 126 -8.36 -0.91 21.79
C THR A 126 -9.71 -0.17 21.81
N PRO A 127 -10.59 -0.43 22.79
CA PRO A 127 -11.80 0.37 22.98
C PRO A 127 -11.51 1.86 23.21
N GLU A 128 -10.34 2.22 23.73
CA GLU A 128 -9.94 3.61 23.92
C GLU A 128 -9.58 4.30 22.59
N ASP A 129 -9.00 3.54 21.64
CA ASP A 129 -8.77 4.03 20.28
C ASP A 129 -10.12 4.30 19.57
N ILE A 130 -11.15 3.47 19.81
CA ILE A 130 -12.51 3.72 19.31
C ILE A 130 -13.06 5.03 19.89
N LYS A 131 -12.85 5.33 21.17
CA LYS A 131 -13.32 6.60 21.76
C LYS A 131 -12.59 7.80 21.15
N THR A 132 -11.26 7.76 21.11
CA THR A 132 -10.42 8.88 20.66
C THR A 132 -10.39 9.06 19.14
N GLY A 133 -10.62 7.98 18.39
CA GLY A 133 -10.43 7.94 16.94
C GLY A 133 -8.97 7.96 16.51
N HIS A 134 -8.05 7.66 17.41
CA HIS A 134 -6.63 7.57 17.14
C HIS A 134 -6.05 6.30 17.73
N VAL A 135 -5.41 5.48 16.88
CA VAL A 135 -4.74 4.26 17.34
C VAL A 135 -3.41 4.62 18.00
N ALA A 136 -3.34 4.54 19.33
CA ALA A 136 -2.15 4.90 20.11
C ALA A 136 -0.91 4.07 19.72
N SER A 137 -1.13 2.79 19.45
CA SER A 137 -0.10 1.82 19.07
C SER A 137 0.66 2.19 17.79
N LEU A 138 0.08 2.99 16.88
CA LEU A 138 0.79 3.47 15.69
C LEU A 138 1.94 4.43 16.03
N ARG A 139 1.91 5.05 17.21
CA ARG A 139 2.92 6.00 17.69
C ARG A 139 3.87 5.39 18.73
N ALA A 140 3.41 4.37 19.46
CA ALA A 140 4.14 3.80 20.59
C ALA A 140 5.21 2.76 20.19
N ASN A 141 5.29 2.36 18.92
CA ASN A 141 6.20 1.32 18.41
C ASN A 141 6.16 0.02 19.22
N ASN A 142 4.98 -0.31 19.77
CA ASN A 142 4.73 -1.46 20.63
C ASN A 142 3.92 -2.56 19.93
N GLN A 143 3.69 -2.42 18.63
CA GLN A 143 3.03 -3.42 17.79
C GLN A 143 4.03 -3.94 16.77
N PRO A 144 4.32 -5.26 16.78
CA PRO A 144 5.32 -5.84 15.88
C PRO A 144 4.88 -5.73 14.42
N VAL A 145 3.58 -5.81 14.16
CA VAL A 145 2.98 -5.65 12.83
C VAL A 145 1.77 -4.72 12.93
N ARG A 146 1.61 -3.85 11.92
CA ARG A 146 0.48 -2.93 11.82
C ARG A 146 -0.65 -3.61 11.06
N THR A 147 -1.84 -3.66 11.65
CA THR A 147 -3.01 -4.31 11.05
C THR A 147 -3.80 -3.37 10.15
N THR A 148 -4.72 -3.92 9.34
CA THR A 148 -5.65 -3.13 8.53
C THR A 148 -6.52 -2.22 9.41
N LEU A 149 -7.14 -2.75 10.47
CA LEU A 149 -8.01 -1.97 11.36
C LEU A 149 -7.26 -0.88 12.17
N MET A 150 -5.95 -1.03 12.37
CA MET A 150 -5.15 0.05 12.95
C MET A 150 -5.05 1.27 12.04
N LYS A 151 -5.11 1.09 10.71
CA LYS A 151 -4.80 2.14 9.73
C LYS A 151 -6.03 2.73 9.07
N VAL A 152 -6.99 1.90 8.66
CA VAL A 152 -8.16 2.34 7.90
C VAL A 152 -9.02 3.27 8.75
N ASP A 153 -9.35 4.44 8.19
CA ASP A 153 -10.10 5.51 8.85
C ASP A 153 -11.62 5.43 8.59
N THR A 154 -12.01 4.73 7.52
CA THR A 154 -13.37 4.71 6.98
C THR A 154 -13.86 3.28 6.70
N VAL A 155 -15.08 2.96 7.13
CA VAL A 155 -15.69 1.65 6.85
C VAL A 155 -15.97 1.50 5.35
N SER A 156 -16.26 2.60 4.66
CA SER A 156 -16.47 2.60 3.20
C SER A 156 -15.27 2.02 2.45
N THR A 157 -14.04 2.33 2.88
CA THR A 157 -12.81 1.81 2.25
C THR A 157 -12.71 0.30 2.39
N LEU A 158 -13.05 -0.23 3.57
CA LEU A 158 -13.07 -1.68 3.80
C LEU A 158 -14.13 -2.35 2.91
N TRP A 159 -15.34 -1.80 2.90
CA TRP A 159 -16.47 -2.33 2.13
C TRP A 159 -16.18 -2.29 0.61
N ASP A 160 -15.69 -1.17 0.10
CA ASP A 160 -15.35 -0.99 -1.32
C ASP A 160 -14.24 -1.94 -1.76
N TYR A 161 -13.16 -2.02 -0.98
CA TYR A 161 -12.03 -2.91 -1.27
C TYR A 161 -12.47 -4.37 -1.31
N ILE A 162 -13.30 -4.81 -0.36
CA ILE A 162 -13.80 -6.19 -0.34
C ILE A 162 -14.63 -6.45 -1.61
N ARG A 163 -15.57 -5.57 -1.96
CA ARG A 163 -16.40 -5.73 -3.16
C ARG A 163 -15.58 -5.74 -4.46
N ARG A 164 -14.59 -4.86 -4.54
CA ARG A 164 -13.84 -4.60 -5.79
C ARG A 164 -12.71 -5.58 -6.01
N ALA A 165 -12.01 -5.97 -4.96
CA ALA A 165 -10.73 -6.67 -5.06
C ALA A 165 -10.71 -8.05 -4.38
N MET A 166 -11.69 -8.39 -3.55
CA MET A 166 -11.73 -9.67 -2.82
C MET A 166 -12.87 -10.59 -3.28
N PRO A 167 -12.72 -11.91 -3.07
CA PRO A 167 -11.50 -12.62 -2.69
C PRO A 167 -10.40 -12.48 -3.75
N TRP A 168 -9.12 -12.55 -3.34
CA TRP A 168 -7.99 -12.28 -4.23
C TRP A 168 -7.97 -13.14 -5.51
N ASN A 169 -8.46 -14.37 -5.43
CA ASN A 169 -8.57 -15.29 -6.57
C ASN A 169 -9.86 -15.12 -7.40
N ALA A 170 -10.84 -14.35 -6.92
CA ALA A 170 -12.10 -14.08 -7.60
C ALA A 170 -12.65 -12.67 -7.28
N PRO A 171 -11.97 -11.58 -7.68
CA PRO A 171 -12.45 -10.22 -7.44
C PRO A 171 -13.84 -9.99 -8.02
N ARG A 172 -14.67 -9.17 -7.37
CA ARG A 172 -16.05 -8.84 -7.77
C ARG A 172 -17.03 -10.02 -7.79
N SER A 173 -16.69 -11.13 -7.13
CA SER A 173 -17.57 -12.31 -7.04
C SER A 173 -18.63 -12.23 -5.94
N LEU A 174 -18.45 -11.35 -4.95
CA LEU A 174 -19.38 -11.21 -3.82
C LEU A 174 -20.56 -10.28 -4.16
N THR A 175 -21.74 -10.67 -3.71
CA THR A 175 -22.95 -9.83 -3.72
C THR A 175 -22.88 -8.72 -2.65
N PRO A 176 -23.67 -7.63 -2.75
CA PRO A 176 -23.68 -6.59 -1.73
C PRO A 176 -23.94 -7.09 -0.30
N ASP A 177 -24.89 -8.00 -0.11
CA ASP A 177 -25.22 -8.58 1.20
C ASP A 177 -24.06 -9.40 1.77
N GLU A 178 -23.37 -10.17 0.93
CA GLU A 178 -22.16 -10.91 1.31
C GLU A 178 -21.01 -9.97 1.72
N VAL A 179 -20.84 -8.85 1.01
CA VAL A 179 -19.84 -7.82 1.38
C VAL A 179 -20.19 -7.19 2.73
N TYR A 180 -21.47 -6.89 2.99
CA TYR A 180 -21.92 -6.41 4.30
C TYR A 180 -21.63 -7.42 5.40
N ALA A 181 -21.90 -8.70 5.17
CA ALA A 181 -21.69 -9.77 6.14
C ALA A 181 -20.20 -9.89 6.50
N VAL A 182 -19.30 -10.00 5.51
CA VAL A 182 -17.85 -10.08 5.75
C VAL A 182 -17.33 -8.82 6.44
N THR A 183 -17.80 -7.65 6.01
CA THR A 183 -17.43 -6.37 6.66
C THR A 183 -17.86 -6.37 8.12
N ALA A 184 -19.10 -6.81 8.43
CA ALA A 184 -19.58 -6.92 9.81
C ALA A 184 -18.70 -7.85 10.65
N TYR A 185 -18.30 -9.00 10.09
CA TYR A 185 -17.43 -9.95 10.78
C TYR A 185 -16.04 -9.38 11.09
N ILE A 186 -15.38 -8.73 10.12
CA ILE A 186 -14.07 -8.08 10.34
C ILE A 186 -14.19 -6.99 11.41
N LEU A 187 -15.27 -6.19 11.38
CA LEU A 187 -15.53 -5.18 12.40
C LEU A 187 -15.78 -5.79 13.78
N ASN A 188 -16.44 -6.95 13.86
CA ASN A 188 -16.66 -7.67 15.11
C ASN A 188 -15.36 -8.21 15.70
N LEU A 189 -14.48 -8.79 14.87
CA LEU A 189 -13.15 -9.23 15.29
C LEU A 189 -12.33 -8.08 15.90
N GLY A 190 -12.51 -6.85 15.41
CA GLY A 190 -11.89 -5.64 15.98
C GLY A 190 -12.63 -5.02 17.16
N GLU A 191 -13.65 -5.68 17.70
CA GLU A 191 -14.53 -5.19 18.79
C GLU A 191 -15.26 -3.87 18.44
N ILE A 192 -15.38 -3.55 17.14
CA ILE A 192 -16.06 -2.34 16.65
C ILE A 192 -17.57 -2.54 16.64
N VAL A 193 -18.08 -3.77 16.53
CA VAL A 193 -19.51 -4.11 16.60
C VAL A 193 -19.71 -5.42 17.39
N PRO A 194 -20.87 -5.62 18.05
CA PRO A 194 -21.14 -6.86 18.79
C PRO A 194 -21.38 -8.06 17.85
N SER A 195 -21.37 -9.28 18.39
CA SER A 195 -21.44 -10.52 17.61
C SER A 195 -22.82 -10.81 17.00
N ASP A 196 -23.87 -10.19 17.52
CA ASP A 196 -25.24 -10.27 17.01
C ASP A 196 -25.58 -9.14 16.02
N PHE A 197 -24.59 -8.31 15.66
CA PHE A 197 -24.81 -7.13 14.83
C PHE A 197 -25.16 -7.49 13.38
N VAL A 198 -26.03 -6.67 12.78
CA VAL A 198 -26.36 -6.70 11.35
C VAL A 198 -25.97 -5.37 10.73
N LEU A 199 -24.95 -5.39 9.88
CA LEU A 199 -24.52 -4.21 9.12
C LEU A 199 -25.43 -4.02 7.91
N SER A 200 -25.79 -2.78 7.58
CA SER A 200 -26.64 -2.45 6.44
C SER A 200 -26.32 -1.10 5.84
N ASP A 201 -26.89 -0.80 4.68
CA ASP A 201 -26.86 0.53 4.05
C ASP A 201 -27.37 1.64 4.97
N LYS A 202 -28.25 1.30 5.91
CA LYS A 202 -28.91 2.25 6.82
C LYS A 202 -28.08 2.62 8.04
N ASN A 203 -27.19 1.73 8.51
CA ASN A 203 -26.47 1.91 9.78
C ASN A 203 -24.94 1.98 9.64
N ILE A 204 -24.38 1.69 8.46
CA ILE A 204 -22.93 1.71 8.23
C ILE A 204 -22.28 3.06 8.55
N ALA A 205 -23.01 4.16 8.37
CA ALA A 205 -22.53 5.50 8.70
C ALA A 205 -22.32 5.72 10.20
N ASP A 206 -23.14 5.07 11.05
CA ASP A 206 -22.95 5.11 12.49
C ASP A 206 -21.78 4.23 12.93
N VAL A 207 -21.56 3.11 12.24
CA VAL A 207 -20.40 2.24 12.49
C VAL A 207 -19.09 2.95 12.11
N GLN A 208 -19.06 3.76 11.05
CA GLN A 208 -17.87 4.54 10.68
C GLN A 208 -17.42 5.52 11.78
N LYS A 209 -18.35 6.03 12.60
CA LYS A 209 -18.01 6.88 13.75
C LYS A 209 -17.24 6.13 14.85
N ARG A 210 -17.24 4.79 14.80
CA ARG A 210 -16.56 3.90 15.74
C ARG A 210 -15.22 3.36 15.20
N MET A 211 -14.79 3.78 14.00
CA MET A 211 -13.50 3.35 13.47
C MET A 211 -12.35 3.81 14.40
N PRO A 212 -11.45 2.91 14.82
CA PRO A 212 -10.38 3.22 15.78
C PRO A 212 -9.42 4.31 15.32
N ASN A 213 -9.22 4.48 14.02
CA ASN A 213 -8.29 5.46 13.45
C ASN A 213 -8.98 6.56 12.62
N ARG A 214 -10.28 6.81 12.82
CA ARG A 214 -11.06 7.78 12.01
C ARG A 214 -10.50 9.21 12.01
N ASN A 215 -9.77 9.59 13.06
CA ASN A 215 -9.13 10.89 13.18
C ASN A 215 -7.62 10.84 12.88
N GLY A 216 -7.08 9.66 12.55
CA GLY A 216 -5.63 9.43 12.39
C GLY A 216 -5.01 9.98 11.11
N MET A 217 -5.83 10.38 10.13
CA MET A 217 -5.35 10.87 8.84
C MET A 217 -5.16 12.39 8.86
N THR A 218 -4.04 12.86 8.29
CA THR A 218 -3.74 14.30 8.19
C THR A 218 -3.20 14.67 6.82
N ARG A 219 -3.56 15.85 6.33
CA ARG A 219 -2.93 16.48 5.17
C ARG A 219 -1.69 17.29 5.53
N ALA A 220 -1.39 17.43 6.83
CA ALA A 220 -0.16 18.04 7.32
C ALA A 220 0.98 17.01 7.31
N HIS A 221 1.37 16.55 6.12
CA HIS A 221 2.35 15.48 5.92
C HIS A 221 3.82 15.93 6.04
N GLY A 222 4.09 17.16 6.49
CA GLY A 222 5.45 17.72 6.60
C GLY A 222 6.17 17.94 5.27
N MET A 223 5.69 17.36 4.16
CA MET A 223 6.18 17.70 2.82
C MET A 223 5.82 19.15 2.47
N TRP A 224 6.64 19.76 1.62
CA TRP A 224 6.52 21.15 1.17
C TRP A 224 5.09 21.51 0.77
N ARG A 225 4.58 22.64 1.28
CA ARG A 225 3.40 23.26 0.68
C ARG A 225 3.85 24.10 -0.50
N VAL A 226 3.05 24.14 -1.56
CA VAL A 226 3.31 25.00 -2.71
C VAL A 226 3.33 26.45 -2.22
N GLY A 227 4.52 27.08 -2.22
CA GLY A 227 4.74 28.45 -1.76
C GLY A 227 5.43 28.60 -0.40
N ASP A 228 5.63 27.52 0.36
CA ASP A 228 6.39 27.56 1.61
C ASP A 228 7.89 27.66 1.33
N LYS A 229 8.63 28.26 2.28
CA LYS A 229 10.10 28.22 2.27
C LYS A 229 10.55 26.77 2.42
N PRO A 230 11.56 26.31 1.66
CA PRO A 230 12.15 24.99 1.86
C PRO A 230 12.54 24.79 3.33
N ASP A 231 12.15 23.66 3.88
CA ASP A 231 12.50 23.19 5.23
C ASP A 231 14.00 22.91 5.35
N THR A 232 14.66 22.59 4.23
CA THR A 232 16.12 22.49 4.14
C THR A 232 16.73 23.77 3.57
N HIS A 233 17.64 24.39 4.32
CA HIS A 233 18.48 25.51 3.85
C HIS A 233 19.80 25.02 3.23
N ASN A 234 19.76 23.89 2.51
CA ASN A 234 20.96 23.25 2.02
C ASN A 234 21.60 24.08 0.90
N LYS A 235 22.80 24.61 1.14
CA LYS A 235 23.70 25.07 0.08
C LYS A 235 24.54 23.89 -0.36
N ALA A 236 24.48 23.54 -1.65
CA ALA A 236 25.34 22.50 -2.18
C ALA A 236 26.81 22.89 -1.95
N CYS A 237 27.57 22.00 -1.33
CA CYS A 237 29.02 22.15 -1.30
C CYS A 237 29.57 21.87 -2.70
N MET A 238 30.42 22.77 -3.21
CA MET A 238 30.98 22.68 -4.57
C MET A 238 32.50 22.50 -4.60
N GLN A 239 33.18 22.72 -3.46
CA GLN A 239 34.64 22.63 -3.32
C GLN A 239 34.97 22.05 -1.94
N ASP A 240 35.95 21.15 -1.89
CA ASP A 240 36.48 20.51 -0.66
C ASP A 240 35.41 19.97 0.28
N CYS A 241 34.38 19.34 -0.31
CA CYS A 241 33.30 18.75 0.45
C CYS A 241 33.82 17.60 1.31
N PRO A 242 33.33 17.44 2.56
CA PRO A 242 33.72 16.34 3.43
C PRO A 242 33.71 15.03 2.65
N GLU A 243 34.80 14.26 2.75
CA GLU A 243 35.01 13.06 1.94
C GLU A 243 33.79 12.12 1.98
N ALA A 244 33.56 11.46 0.85
CA ALA A 244 32.47 10.53 0.66
C ALA A 244 32.43 9.51 1.81
N GLY A 245 31.31 9.55 2.54
CA GLY A 245 31.12 8.78 3.75
C GLY A 245 31.37 7.28 3.58
N ILE A 246 31.66 6.63 4.69
CA ILE A 246 31.72 5.18 4.81
C ILE A 246 30.39 4.61 4.31
N VAL A 247 30.45 3.54 3.50
CA VAL A 247 29.24 2.82 3.08
C VAL A 247 28.60 2.20 4.32
N THR A 248 27.53 2.81 4.83
CA THR A 248 26.78 2.35 6.02
C THR A 248 25.68 1.34 5.69
N SER A 249 25.27 1.28 4.42
CA SER A 249 24.31 0.31 3.92
C SER A 249 24.58 0.00 2.45
N ALA A 250 24.41 -1.27 2.07
CA ALA A 250 24.43 -1.73 0.69
C ALA A 250 23.29 -2.74 0.50
N LEU A 251 22.78 -2.84 -0.72
CA LEU A 251 21.83 -3.91 -1.05
C LEU A 251 22.51 -5.27 -0.84
N PRO A 252 21.84 -6.22 -0.16
CA PRO A 252 22.31 -7.61 -0.12
C PRO A 252 22.50 -8.18 -1.53
N ALA A 253 23.41 -9.13 -1.69
CA ALA A 253 23.73 -9.71 -3.00
C ALA A 253 22.48 -10.21 -3.74
N TYR A 254 21.59 -10.94 -3.07
CA TYR A 254 20.35 -11.47 -3.65
C TYR A 254 19.35 -10.39 -4.13
N ALA A 255 19.44 -9.17 -3.62
CA ALA A 255 18.53 -8.07 -3.95
C ALA A 255 19.12 -7.14 -5.01
N ARG A 256 20.42 -7.26 -5.29
CA ARG A 256 21.17 -6.31 -6.10
C ARG A 256 20.82 -6.43 -7.59
N ASP A 257 20.58 -7.64 -8.09
CA ASP A 257 20.26 -7.96 -9.48
C ASP A 257 18.85 -8.54 -9.66
N ALA A 258 18.01 -8.50 -8.61
CA ALA A 258 16.64 -9.04 -8.63
C ALA A 258 15.74 -8.41 -9.71
N HIS A 259 16.13 -7.26 -10.25
CA HIS A 259 15.45 -6.57 -11.35
C HIS A 259 16.32 -6.50 -12.62
N GLY A 260 17.33 -7.36 -12.75
CA GLY A 260 18.30 -7.32 -13.84
C GLY A 260 19.27 -6.15 -13.70
N ASP A 261 19.85 -5.71 -14.83
CA ASP A 261 20.88 -4.69 -14.83
C ASP A 261 20.31 -3.27 -14.61
N LEU A 262 20.54 -2.71 -13.42
CA LEU A 262 20.16 -1.34 -13.08
C LEU A 262 20.92 -0.26 -13.86
N ALA A 263 22.08 -0.56 -14.46
CA ALA A 263 22.76 0.39 -15.35
C ALA A 263 21.93 0.64 -16.61
N ALA A 264 21.40 -0.43 -17.22
CA ALA A 264 20.55 -0.35 -18.41
C ALA A 264 19.20 0.34 -18.16
N GLN A 265 18.71 0.35 -16.91
CA GLN A 265 17.43 0.94 -16.53
C GLN A 265 17.51 2.43 -16.17
N ASN A 266 18.71 2.93 -15.86
CA ASN A 266 18.91 4.33 -15.53
C ASN A 266 19.33 5.14 -16.76
N ARG A 267 18.81 6.36 -16.85
CA ARG A 267 19.28 7.30 -17.87
C ARG A 267 20.75 7.59 -17.63
N VAL A 268 21.53 7.61 -18.70
CA VAL A 268 22.96 7.92 -18.57
C VAL A 268 23.19 9.35 -18.10
N ILE A 269 22.25 10.27 -18.38
CA ILE A 269 22.32 11.68 -17.97
C ILE A 269 21.36 11.92 -16.81
N GLY A 270 21.87 12.43 -15.69
CA GLY A 270 21.11 12.75 -14.49
C GLY A 270 21.96 12.73 -13.22
N PRO A 271 21.38 13.12 -12.06
CA PRO A 271 22.05 13.07 -10.77
C PRO A 271 22.28 11.64 -10.28
N VAL A 272 21.49 10.67 -10.76
CA VAL A 272 21.63 9.25 -10.45
C VAL A 272 22.29 8.55 -11.63
N ARG A 273 23.40 7.85 -11.38
CA ARG A 273 24.04 6.97 -12.37
C ARG A 273 23.70 5.53 -12.01
N GLY A 274 23.25 4.75 -12.98
CA GLY A 274 23.04 3.32 -12.80
C GLY A 274 24.35 2.60 -12.49
N VAL A 275 24.24 1.43 -11.87
CA VAL A 275 25.37 0.55 -11.54
C VAL A 275 25.13 -0.78 -12.22
N ASP A 276 26.16 -1.32 -12.87
CA ASP A 276 26.09 -2.69 -13.41
C ASP A 276 26.00 -3.65 -12.23
N THR A 277 24.84 -4.27 -12.09
CA THR A 277 24.48 -5.13 -10.96
C THR A 277 24.86 -6.58 -11.20
N LYS A 278 25.26 -6.94 -12.43
CA LYS A 278 25.81 -8.26 -12.79
C LYS A 278 27.25 -8.43 -12.31
N LEU A 279 27.96 -7.32 -12.07
CA LEU A 279 29.30 -7.33 -11.48
C LEU A 279 29.22 -7.40 -9.95
N PRO A 280 30.30 -7.86 -9.26
CA PRO A 280 30.38 -7.80 -7.81
C PRO A 280 30.19 -6.37 -7.26
N PRO A 281 29.69 -6.22 -6.02
CA PRO A 281 29.60 -4.92 -5.37
C PRO A 281 30.95 -4.21 -5.31
N LEU A 282 30.95 -2.92 -5.64
CA LEU A 282 32.12 -2.06 -5.47
C LEU A 282 32.44 -1.94 -3.97
N SER A 283 33.68 -2.26 -3.59
CA SER A 283 34.20 -2.13 -2.23
C SER A 283 35.09 -0.89 -2.09
N GLY A 284 35.27 -0.39 -0.87
CA GLY A 284 36.13 0.76 -0.59
C GLY A 284 35.45 2.12 -0.77
N THR A 285 36.23 3.19 -0.84
CA THR A 285 35.73 4.58 -0.86
C THR A 285 35.16 4.96 -2.22
N ALA A 286 34.37 6.04 -2.27
CA ALA A 286 33.86 6.56 -3.55
C ALA A 286 35.01 7.00 -4.48
N ALA A 287 36.11 7.52 -3.92
CA ALA A 287 37.30 7.92 -4.68
C ALA A 287 37.97 6.72 -5.36
N GLN A 288 38.13 5.60 -4.64
CA GLN A 288 38.69 4.35 -5.18
C GLN A 288 37.84 3.80 -6.33
N ASN A 289 36.54 4.05 -6.29
CA ASN A 289 35.57 3.53 -7.26
C ASN A 289 35.24 4.52 -8.41
N ALA A 290 35.80 5.72 -8.40
CA ALA A 290 35.45 6.78 -9.36
C ALA A 290 35.78 6.40 -10.80
N SER A 291 36.92 5.74 -11.03
CA SER A 291 37.35 5.29 -12.35
C SER A 291 36.42 4.21 -12.92
N VAL A 292 36.09 3.19 -12.12
CA VAL A 292 35.18 2.10 -12.50
C VAL A 292 33.80 2.64 -12.88
N ARG A 293 33.26 3.58 -12.09
CA ARG A 293 31.97 4.23 -12.41
C ARG A 293 32.02 5.06 -13.68
N LYS A 294 33.13 5.78 -13.92
CA LYS A 294 33.32 6.59 -15.14
C LYS A 294 33.39 5.70 -16.38
N THR A 295 34.11 4.57 -16.31
CA THR A 295 34.21 3.59 -17.40
C THR A 295 32.85 2.95 -17.69
N ALA A 296 32.10 2.54 -16.65
CA ALA A 296 30.77 1.99 -16.81
C ALA A 296 29.81 3.00 -17.49
N ALA A 297 29.83 4.26 -17.06
CA ALA A 297 29.02 5.31 -17.67
C ALA A 297 29.37 5.60 -19.14
N LEU A 298 30.66 5.54 -19.50
CA LEU A 298 31.12 5.68 -20.89
C LEU A 298 30.71 4.48 -21.76
N ALA A 299 30.74 3.26 -21.20
CA ALA A 299 30.27 2.06 -21.87
C ALA A 299 28.77 2.13 -22.18
N THR A 300 27.94 2.64 -21.26
CA THR A 300 26.49 2.84 -21.49
C THR A 300 26.20 3.86 -22.60
N LEU A 301 27.12 4.80 -22.88
CA LEU A 301 27.00 5.76 -23.98
C LEU A 301 27.51 5.22 -25.32
N GLY A 302 28.01 3.99 -25.39
CA GLY A 302 28.67 3.46 -26.58
C GLY A 302 29.99 4.18 -26.91
N MET A 303 30.60 4.86 -25.92
CA MET A 303 31.84 5.63 -26.07
C MET A 303 33.05 4.94 -25.41
N ALA A 304 32.97 3.64 -25.15
CA ALA A 304 34.08 2.87 -24.61
C ALA A 304 35.16 2.61 -25.67
N SER A 305 36.44 2.73 -25.27
CA SER A 305 37.58 2.33 -26.09
C SER A 305 37.52 0.85 -26.48
N PRO A 306 38.13 0.44 -27.61
CA PRO A 306 38.04 -0.93 -28.16
C PRO A 306 38.66 -2.04 -27.31
N ASP A 307 39.38 -1.73 -26.23
CA ASP A 307 40.27 -2.68 -25.54
C ASP A 307 39.68 -3.31 -24.25
N ALA A 308 38.35 -3.32 -24.08
CA ALA A 308 37.72 -4.02 -22.95
C ALA A 308 37.43 -5.49 -23.30
N PRO A 309 37.87 -6.48 -22.49
CA PRO A 309 37.55 -7.88 -22.72
C PRO A 309 36.04 -8.10 -22.55
N ALA A 310 35.40 -8.56 -23.63
CA ALA A 310 34.00 -8.94 -23.65
C ALA A 310 33.75 -10.14 -22.71
N GLN A 311 32.94 -9.95 -21.66
CA GLN A 311 32.43 -11.06 -20.85
C GLN A 311 31.17 -11.62 -21.51
N THR A 312 31.22 -12.93 -21.77
CA THR A 312 30.12 -13.76 -22.26
C THR A 312 28.94 -13.71 -21.31
N ALA A 313 27.84 -13.06 -21.74
CA ALA A 313 26.54 -13.19 -21.09
C ALA A 313 26.09 -14.65 -21.17
N ALA A 314 25.89 -15.28 -20.01
CA ALA A 314 25.26 -16.59 -19.92
C ALA A 314 23.88 -16.55 -20.60
N ALA A 315 23.62 -17.50 -21.49
CA ALA A 315 22.39 -17.60 -22.25
C ALA A 315 21.21 -17.85 -21.29
N THR A 316 20.35 -16.87 -21.11
CA THR A 316 19.05 -17.05 -20.45
C THR A 316 18.21 -17.98 -21.31
N SER A 317 17.75 -19.11 -20.77
CA SER A 317 16.89 -20.04 -21.50
C SER A 317 15.56 -19.37 -21.86
N SER A 318 14.96 -19.73 -23.00
CA SER A 318 13.65 -19.21 -23.41
C SER A 318 12.56 -19.44 -22.36
N ALA A 319 12.67 -20.51 -21.58
CA ALA A 319 11.76 -20.86 -20.50
C ALA A 319 11.88 -19.91 -19.28
N ALA A 320 13.09 -19.49 -18.90
CA ALA A 320 13.29 -18.50 -17.85
C ALA A 320 12.68 -17.14 -18.25
N THR A 321 12.84 -16.75 -19.52
CA THR A 321 12.18 -15.54 -20.06
C THR A 321 10.66 -15.67 -20.07
N LEU A 322 10.11 -16.84 -20.42
CA LEU A 322 8.67 -17.09 -20.35
C LEU A 322 8.15 -17.01 -18.91
N ALA A 323 8.87 -17.54 -17.94
CA ALA A 323 8.51 -17.50 -16.53
C ALA A 323 8.50 -16.06 -15.99
N ASP A 324 9.49 -15.24 -16.38
CA ASP A 324 9.52 -13.82 -16.02
C ASP A 324 8.37 -13.05 -16.67
N LYS A 325 8.20 -13.22 -17.99
CA LYS A 325 7.15 -12.53 -18.76
C LYS A 325 5.74 -12.84 -18.28
N ASN A 326 5.49 -14.07 -17.82
CA ASN A 326 4.21 -14.49 -17.27
C ASN A 326 4.09 -14.25 -15.76
N GLY A 327 5.05 -13.57 -15.13
CA GLY A 327 5.00 -13.14 -13.73
C GLY A 327 5.24 -14.26 -12.71
N CYS A 328 5.68 -15.45 -13.13
CA CYS A 328 5.92 -16.58 -12.23
C CYS A 328 7.01 -16.25 -11.19
N LEU A 329 8.00 -15.44 -11.57
CA LEU A 329 9.12 -15.03 -10.70
C LEU A 329 8.71 -14.03 -9.59
N ALA A 330 7.50 -13.48 -9.64
CA ALA A 330 6.97 -12.65 -8.56
C ALA A 330 6.65 -13.47 -7.30
N CYS A 331 6.23 -14.72 -7.49
CA CYS A 331 5.82 -15.61 -6.39
C CYS A 331 6.79 -16.77 -6.17
N HIS A 332 7.60 -17.15 -7.16
CA HIS A 332 8.57 -18.25 -7.08
C HIS A 332 10.00 -17.73 -7.29
N GLY A 333 10.95 -18.22 -6.51
CA GLY A 333 12.38 -18.05 -6.80
C GLY A 333 12.93 -19.28 -7.53
N VAL A 334 14.06 -19.11 -8.23
CA VAL A 334 14.75 -20.24 -8.88
C VAL A 334 15.30 -21.19 -7.81
N THR A 335 16.05 -20.65 -6.84
CA THR A 335 16.65 -21.40 -5.73
C THR A 335 15.99 -21.13 -4.39
N ASP A 336 15.40 -19.94 -4.22
CA ASP A 336 14.94 -19.46 -2.92
C ASP A 336 13.42 -19.48 -2.82
N LYS A 337 12.88 -19.95 -1.68
CA LYS A 337 11.45 -19.89 -1.39
C LYS A 337 11.01 -18.42 -1.29
N LYS A 338 9.92 -18.06 -2.00
CA LYS A 338 9.28 -16.74 -1.91
C LYS A 338 7.87 -16.91 -1.32
N ILE A 339 6.82 -16.58 -2.08
CA ILE A 339 5.43 -16.83 -1.71
C ILE A 339 5.08 -18.32 -1.94
N GLY A 340 5.51 -18.85 -3.08
CA GLY A 340 5.48 -20.28 -3.40
C GLY A 340 6.84 -20.94 -3.20
N PRO A 341 6.92 -22.28 -3.38
CA PRO A 341 8.19 -23.01 -3.31
C PRO A 341 9.18 -22.52 -4.37
N ALA A 342 10.47 -22.70 -4.10
CA ALA A 342 11.49 -22.49 -5.12
C ALA A 342 11.32 -23.50 -6.26
N PHE A 343 11.69 -23.12 -7.48
CA PHE A 343 11.69 -24.05 -8.62
C PHE A 343 12.62 -25.25 -8.37
N SER A 344 13.74 -25.04 -7.69
CA SER A 344 14.63 -26.12 -7.21
C SER A 344 13.92 -27.10 -6.26
N GLU A 345 13.09 -26.62 -5.34
CA GLU A 345 12.30 -27.47 -4.43
C GLU A 345 11.26 -28.28 -5.19
N VAL A 346 10.58 -27.65 -6.17
CA VAL A 346 9.64 -28.35 -7.05
C VAL A 346 10.36 -29.44 -7.84
N ALA A 347 11.49 -29.13 -8.46
CA ALA A 347 12.31 -30.10 -9.18
C ALA A 347 12.70 -31.28 -8.27
N ALA A 348 13.14 -31.01 -7.05
CA ALA A 348 13.54 -32.04 -6.09
C ALA A 348 12.36 -32.93 -5.67
N LYS A 349 11.17 -32.36 -5.40
CA LYS A 349 10.00 -33.14 -4.96
C LYS A 349 9.44 -34.06 -6.07
N TYR A 350 9.49 -33.61 -7.32
CA TYR A 350 8.97 -34.35 -8.47
C TYR A 350 10.04 -35.12 -9.25
N HIS A 351 11.28 -35.13 -8.76
CA HIS A 351 12.39 -35.82 -9.39
C HIS A 351 12.07 -37.31 -9.61
N GLY A 352 12.23 -37.78 -10.85
CA GLY A 352 12.03 -39.19 -11.22
C GLY A 352 10.57 -39.63 -11.38
N GLN A 353 9.58 -38.74 -11.24
CA GLN A 353 8.18 -39.05 -11.53
C GLN A 353 7.88 -38.83 -13.02
N SER A 354 7.47 -39.89 -13.72
CA SER A 354 7.19 -39.84 -15.17
C SER A 354 5.96 -39.01 -15.53
N ASP A 355 5.05 -38.80 -14.58
CA ASP A 355 3.83 -38.00 -14.74
C ASP A 355 3.94 -36.58 -14.14
N ALA A 356 5.14 -36.16 -13.74
CA ALA A 356 5.39 -34.87 -13.10
C ALA A 356 4.97 -33.69 -13.98
N THR A 357 5.33 -33.70 -15.27
CA THR A 357 5.03 -32.60 -16.18
C THR A 357 3.52 -32.37 -16.28
N GLU A 358 2.75 -33.41 -16.61
CA GLU A 358 1.29 -33.31 -16.75
C GLU A 358 0.59 -32.89 -15.45
N LYS A 359 1.01 -33.45 -14.31
CA LYS A 359 0.48 -33.06 -13.00
C LYS A 359 0.72 -31.60 -12.68
N LEU A 360 1.94 -31.11 -12.94
CA LEU A 360 2.30 -29.72 -12.67
C LEU A 360 1.61 -28.76 -13.63
N VAL A 361 1.50 -29.09 -14.92
CA VAL A 361 0.74 -28.29 -15.88
C VAL A 361 -0.73 -28.17 -15.46
N ALA A 362 -1.38 -29.29 -15.14
CA ALA A 362 -2.76 -29.28 -14.66
C ALA A 362 -2.92 -28.44 -13.39
N LYS A 363 -1.98 -28.55 -12.44
CA LYS A 363 -2.00 -27.79 -11.20
C LYS A 363 -1.78 -26.29 -11.41
N ILE A 364 -0.88 -25.89 -12.31
CA ILE A 364 -0.61 -24.49 -12.63
C ILE A 364 -1.83 -23.85 -13.29
N ARG A 365 -2.50 -24.57 -14.22
CA ARG A 365 -3.68 -24.06 -14.91
C ARG A 365 -4.90 -23.96 -13.99
N ALA A 366 -5.14 -24.96 -13.15
CA ALA A 366 -6.28 -25.00 -12.23
C ALA A 366 -6.06 -24.22 -10.92
N GLY A 367 -4.80 -23.97 -10.55
CA GLY A 367 -4.43 -23.46 -9.23
C GLY A 367 -4.63 -24.49 -8.11
N GLY A 368 -4.50 -24.02 -6.87
CA GLY A 368 -4.89 -24.77 -5.68
C GLY A 368 -3.94 -24.63 -4.50
N ALA A 369 -4.32 -25.23 -3.37
CA ALA A 369 -3.60 -25.16 -2.10
C ALA A 369 -3.17 -26.55 -1.60
N GLY A 370 -2.40 -26.59 -0.50
CA GLY A 370 -2.15 -27.80 0.31
C GLY A 370 -0.85 -28.54 0.03
N ASN A 371 -0.33 -28.51 -1.21
CA ASN A 371 0.87 -29.28 -1.57
C ASN A 371 2.19 -28.69 -1.03
N TRP A 372 2.20 -27.39 -0.72
CA TRP A 372 3.39 -26.60 -0.38
C TRP A 372 3.13 -25.60 0.76
N GLY A 373 2.05 -25.83 1.53
CA GLY A 373 1.59 -24.92 2.59
C GLY A 373 0.14 -24.48 2.39
N SER A 374 -0.29 -23.55 3.23
CA SER A 374 -1.64 -22.98 3.23
C SER A 374 -1.87 -21.98 2.08
N MET A 375 -0.79 -21.41 1.53
CA MET A 375 -0.87 -20.44 0.44
C MET A 375 -1.41 -21.06 -0.86
N PRO A 376 -2.59 -20.62 -1.36
CA PRO A 376 -3.12 -21.10 -2.64
C PRO A 376 -2.34 -20.47 -3.81
N MET A 377 -1.94 -21.30 -4.77
CA MET A 377 -1.49 -20.81 -6.08
C MET A 377 -2.73 -20.44 -6.92
N PRO A 378 -2.84 -19.20 -7.43
CA PRO A 378 -3.97 -18.81 -8.29
C PRO A 378 -3.91 -19.54 -9.64
N PRO A 379 -5.05 -19.85 -10.26
CA PRO A 379 -5.11 -20.47 -11.58
C PRO A 379 -4.42 -19.58 -12.63
N GLN A 380 -3.53 -20.18 -13.42
CA GLN A 380 -2.82 -19.51 -14.52
C GLN A 380 -3.47 -19.82 -15.88
N SER A 381 -4.79 -19.72 -15.97
CA SER A 381 -5.53 -20.07 -17.20
C SER A 381 -5.24 -19.13 -18.39
N GLN A 382 -4.67 -17.95 -18.11
CA GLN A 382 -4.28 -16.96 -19.10
C GLN A 382 -2.95 -17.28 -19.82
N VAL A 383 -2.15 -18.21 -19.29
CA VAL A 383 -0.89 -18.63 -19.91
C VAL A 383 -1.18 -19.77 -20.89
N ALA A 384 -0.60 -19.70 -22.09
CA ALA A 384 -0.76 -20.74 -23.09
C ALA A 384 -0.22 -22.08 -22.57
N GLU A 385 -0.96 -23.17 -22.78
CA GLU A 385 -0.60 -24.48 -22.24
C GLU A 385 0.80 -24.95 -22.67
N ALA A 386 1.16 -24.71 -23.95
CA ALA A 386 2.50 -25.01 -24.47
C ALA A 386 3.63 -24.24 -23.74
N ASP A 387 3.37 -22.99 -23.34
CA ASP A 387 4.33 -22.20 -22.56
C ASP A 387 4.43 -22.75 -21.13
N VAL A 388 3.32 -23.19 -20.53
CA VAL A 388 3.31 -23.86 -19.22
C VAL A 388 4.13 -25.14 -19.27
N HIS A 389 3.97 -25.98 -20.29
CA HIS A 389 4.81 -27.17 -20.49
C HIS A 389 6.29 -26.82 -20.57
N THR A 390 6.64 -25.84 -21.42
CA THR A 390 8.03 -25.40 -21.61
C THR A 390 8.66 -24.93 -20.28
N MET A 391 7.91 -24.19 -19.47
CA MET A 391 8.38 -23.74 -18.16
C MET A 391 8.48 -24.90 -17.15
N VAL A 392 7.52 -25.82 -17.11
CA VAL A 392 7.55 -26.99 -16.22
C VAL A 392 8.72 -27.90 -16.53
N ASP A 393 9.00 -28.19 -17.79
CA ASP A 393 10.15 -29.01 -18.19
C ASP A 393 11.48 -28.34 -17.83
N TRP A 394 11.55 -27.01 -17.92
CA TRP A 394 12.71 -26.26 -17.44
C TRP A 394 12.85 -26.32 -15.91
N ILE A 395 11.75 -26.17 -15.17
CA ILE A 395 11.73 -26.31 -13.70
C ILE A 395 12.20 -27.70 -13.29
N LEU A 396 11.66 -28.77 -13.87
CA LEU A 396 11.99 -30.15 -13.53
C LEU A 396 13.44 -30.52 -13.85
N ARG A 397 14.06 -29.83 -14.81
CA ARG A 397 15.51 -29.95 -15.07
C ARG A 397 16.38 -29.17 -14.09
N GLY A 398 15.80 -28.44 -13.15
CA GLY A 398 16.53 -27.69 -12.12
C GLY A 398 16.66 -26.20 -12.40
N ALA A 399 15.84 -25.65 -13.30
CA ALA A 399 15.68 -24.21 -13.53
C ALA A 399 17.00 -23.44 -13.80
N HIS A 400 17.94 -24.05 -14.51
CA HIS A 400 19.21 -23.47 -14.95
C HIS A 400 19.25 -23.14 -16.44
#